data_AF-A0A382IRT6-F1
#
_entry.id   AF-A0A382IRT6-F1
#
_cell.length_a   1.000
_cell.length_b   1.000
_cell.length_c   1.000
_cell.angle_alpha   90.00
_cell.angle_beta   90.00
_cell.angle_gamma   90.00
#
_symmetry.space_group_name_H-M   'P 1'
#
loop_
_entity.id
_entity.type
_entity.pdbx_description
1 polymer ?
#
loop_
_entity_poly.entity_id
_entity_poly.type
_entity_poly.pdbx_seq_one_letter_code
_entity_poly.pdbx_strand_id
1 'polypeptide(L)'
;MTNNIIIFIHLMAAAVAIGSMVFSVILLLPSVEKIPTQQDSEEFSFSYKLVELLAPTVFTSLLMLIGTGVYYLLENYTGQMGLKPGYYNLFGIKLVCVVAAFFLSIYQTFSLRARIANLDLSPENRKIVPKTIQQIKKTNILILIVFSLAVFFGIWLARF
;
A
#
# COMPACT_ATOMS: atom_id res chain seq x y z
N MET A 1 4.84 -29.68 -0.05
CA MET A 1 3.66 -29.16 -0.78
C MET A 1 2.85 -28.14 0.03
N THR A 2 2.85 -28.22 1.37
CA THR A 2 1.97 -27.44 2.27
C THR A 2 2.14 -25.91 2.20
N ASN A 3 3.32 -25.40 1.82
CA ASN A 3 3.62 -23.96 1.83
C ASN A 3 3.45 -23.24 0.48
N ASN A 4 3.20 -23.95 -0.62
CA ASN A 4 3.18 -23.34 -1.95
C ASN A 4 1.97 -22.40 -2.13
N ILE A 5 0.82 -22.76 -1.54
CA ILE A 5 -0.40 -21.95 -1.61
C ILE A 5 -0.19 -20.63 -0.86
N ILE A 6 0.46 -20.66 0.31
CA ILE A 6 0.69 -19.46 1.14
C ILE A 6 1.68 -18.53 0.46
N ILE A 7 2.77 -19.08 -0.10
CA ILE A 7 3.74 -18.30 -0.90
C ILE A 7 3.04 -17.69 -2.11
N PHE A 8 2.19 -18.44 -2.82
CA PHE A 8 1.42 -17.92 -3.95
C PHE A 8 0.52 -16.76 -3.53
N ILE A 9 -0.24 -16.92 -2.44
CA ILE A 9 -1.10 -15.85 -1.90
C ILE A 9 -0.26 -14.63 -1.48
N HIS A 10 0.89 -14.84 -0.83
CA HIS A 10 1.79 -13.76 -0.43
C HIS A 10 2.29 -12.97 -1.66
N LEU A 11 2.78 -13.66 -2.69
CA LEU A 11 3.26 -13.02 -3.92
C LEU A 11 2.13 -12.35 -4.69
N MET A 12 0.94 -12.95 -4.74
CA MET A 12 -0.24 -12.37 -5.37
C MET A 12 -0.67 -11.09 -4.66
N ALA A 13 -0.70 -11.07 -3.33
CA ALA A 13 -1.00 -9.88 -2.55
C ALA A 13 0.03 -8.76 -2.80
N ALA A 14 1.33 -9.10 -2.91
CA ALA A 14 2.37 -8.13 -3.29
C ALA A 14 2.14 -7.57 -4.70
N ALA A 15 1.82 -8.43 -5.68
CA ALA A 15 1.57 -8.03 -7.06
C ALA A 15 0.34 -7.12 -7.18
N VAL A 16 -0.76 -7.47 -6.51
CA VAL A 16 -1.98 -6.65 -6.48
C VAL A 16 -1.71 -5.30 -5.82
N ALA A 17 -1.02 -5.28 -4.67
CA ALA A 17 -0.69 -4.02 -4.00
C ALA A 17 0.20 -3.11 -4.85
N ILE A 18 1.33 -3.60 -5.39
CA ILE A 18 2.21 -2.79 -6.23
C ILE A 18 1.52 -2.40 -7.53
N GLY A 19 0.91 -3.36 -8.23
CA GLY A 19 0.30 -3.12 -9.53
C GLY A 19 -0.82 -2.10 -9.47
N SER A 20 -1.68 -2.19 -8.45
CA SER A 20 -2.77 -1.24 -8.22
C SER A 20 -2.24 0.18 -7.90
N MET A 21 -1.22 0.30 -7.03
CA MET A 21 -0.59 1.59 -6.74
C MET A 21 0.11 2.20 -7.95
N VAL A 22 0.90 1.40 -8.70
CA VAL A 22 1.59 1.87 -9.91
C VAL A 22 0.58 2.37 -10.93
N PHE A 23 -0.46 1.58 -11.21
CA PHE A 23 -1.53 1.96 -12.12
C PHE A 23 -2.17 3.28 -11.69
N SER A 24 -2.46 3.44 -10.41
CA SER A 24 -3.24 4.59 -9.93
C SER A 24 -2.42 5.85 -9.77
N VAL A 25 -1.22 5.74 -9.20
CA VAL A 25 -0.38 6.88 -8.82
C VAL A 25 0.49 7.34 -9.97
N ILE A 26 1.05 6.40 -10.77
CA ILE A 26 2.02 6.73 -11.82
C ILE A 26 1.35 6.90 -13.18
N LEU A 27 0.35 6.08 -13.51
CA LEU A 27 -0.26 6.11 -14.84
C LEU A 27 -1.52 6.96 -14.86
N LEU A 28 -2.48 6.62 -14.01
CA LEU A 28 -3.85 7.13 -14.12
C LEU A 28 -3.98 8.55 -13.56
N LEU A 29 -3.50 8.79 -12.35
CA LEU A 29 -3.62 10.09 -11.71
C LEU A 29 -3.00 11.24 -12.55
N PRO A 30 -1.77 11.12 -13.07
CA PRO A 30 -1.19 12.18 -13.92
C PRO A 30 -1.93 12.36 -15.24
N SER A 31 -2.60 11.31 -15.74
CA SER A 31 -3.40 11.39 -16.97
C SER A 31 -4.69 12.15 -16.73
N VAL A 32 -5.33 11.97 -15.58
CA VAL A 32 -6.58 12.65 -15.21
C VAL A 32 -6.34 14.12 -14.87
N GLU A 33 -5.21 14.45 -14.23
CA GLU A 33 -4.82 15.84 -13.95
C GLU A 33 -4.62 16.70 -15.21
N LYS A 34 -4.35 16.08 -16.36
CA LYS A 34 -4.18 16.76 -17.65
C LYS A 34 -5.50 17.04 -18.37
N ILE A 35 -6.61 16.47 -17.89
CA ILE A 35 -7.93 16.69 -18.47
C ILE A 35 -8.46 18.02 -17.90
N PRO A 36 -8.90 18.98 -18.75
CA PRO A 36 -9.51 20.22 -18.27
C PRO A 36 -10.70 19.88 -17.38
N THR A 37 -10.68 20.34 -16.13
CA THR A 37 -11.75 20.11 -15.17
C THR A 37 -13.02 20.80 -15.65
N GLN A 38 -13.99 20.03 -16.14
CA GLN A 38 -15.38 20.45 -16.07
C GLN A 38 -15.75 20.57 -14.59
N GLN A 39 -16.57 21.57 -14.30
CA GLN A 39 -16.88 22.12 -12.99
C GLN A 39 -17.76 21.20 -12.13
N ASP A 40 -17.48 19.90 -12.13
CA ASP A 40 -18.20 18.91 -11.34
C ASP A 40 -17.58 18.79 -9.95
N SER A 41 -18.44 18.64 -8.95
CA SER A 41 -18.06 18.69 -7.53
C SER A 41 -16.88 17.75 -7.23
N GLU A 42 -15.97 18.21 -6.36
CA GLU A 42 -14.73 17.51 -6.02
C GLU A 42 -14.95 16.04 -5.59
N GLU A 43 -16.16 15.72 -5.10
CA GLU A 43 -16.70 14.39 -4.73
C GLU A 43 -16.84 13.40 -5.89
N PHE A 44 -17.10 13.86 -7.12
CA PHE A 44 -17.22 13.01 -8.29
C PHE A 44 -15.98 13.06 -9.18
N SER A 45 -14.92 13.75 -8.75
CA SER A 45 -13.67 13.74 -9.50
C SER A 45 -13.20 12.30 -9.65
N PHE A 46 -13.03 11.88 -10.90
CA PHE A 46 -12.65 10.51 -11.25
C PHE A 46 -11.38 10.05 -10.48
N SER A 47 -10.43 10.97 -10.29
CA SER A 47 -9.23 10.76 -9.48
C SER A 47 -9.53 10.41 -8.02
N TYR A 48 -10.48 11.10 -7.39
CA TYR A 48 -10.84 10.83 -5.99
C TYR A 48 -11.47 9.44 -5.86
N LYS A 49 -12.42 9.10 -6.73
CA LYS A 49 -13.14 7.82 -6.66
C LYS A 49 -12.22 6.60 -6.88
N LEU A 50 -11.19 6.76 -7.70
CA LEU A 50 -10.13 5.76 -7.85
C LEU A 50 -9.30 5.60 -6.58
N VAL A 51 -8.83 6.70 -6.01
CA VAL A 51 -8.09 6.67 -4.75
C VAL A 51 -8.93 6.07 -3.61
N GLU A 52 -10.23 6.36 -3.61
CA GLU A 52 -11.20 5.82 -2.66
C GLU A 52 -11.33 4.31 -2.77
N LEU A 53 -11.37 3.78 -3.99
CA LEU A 53 -11.44 2.34 -4.26
C LEU A 53 -10.12 1.63 -3.93
N LEU A 54 -8.98 2.26 -4.22
CA LEU A 54 -7.66 1.64 -4.08
C LEU A 54 -7.12 1.59 -2.67
N ALA A 55 -7.38 2.60 -1.84
CA ALA A 55 -6.90 2.64 -0.47
C ALA A 55 -7.25 1.37 0.35
N PRO A 56 -8.53 0.90 0.38
CA PRO A 56 -8.87 -0.34 1.08
C PRO A 56 -8.25 -1.57 0.43
N THR A 57 -8.17 -1.67 -0.91
CA THR A 57 -7.53 -2.80 -1.59
C THR A 57 -6.06 -2.94 -1.23
N VAL A 58 -5.32 -1.83 -1.23
CA VAL A 58 -3.93 -1.76 -0.80
C VAL A 58 -3.78 -2.18 0.67
N PHE A 59 -4.65 -1.65 1.53
CA PHE A 59 -4.62 -1.97 2.96
C PHE A 59 -4.88 -3.46 3.23
N THR A 60 -5.90 -4.04 2.60
CA THR A 60 -6.18 -5.48 2.70
C THR A 60 -5.03 -6.32 2.16
N SER A 61 -4.40 -5.90 1.07
CA SER A 61 -3.23 -6.60 0.52
C SER A 61 -2.05 -6.57 1.49
N LEU A 62 -1.79 -5.43 2.16
CA LEU A 62 -0.77 -5.31 3.20
C LEU A 62 -1.08 -6.20 4.41
N LEU A 63 -2.33 -6.26 4.86
CA LEU A 63 -2.74 -7.18 5.92
C LEU A 63 -2.47 -8.64 5.52
N MET A 64 -2.81 -9.01 4.29
CA MET A 64 -2.58 -10.38 3.80
C MET A 64 -1.10 -10.71 3.71
N LEU A 65 -0.26 -9.76 3.28
CA LEU A 65 1.20 -9.90 3.25
C LEU A 65 1.80 -10.07 4.64
N ILE A 66 1.35 -9.27 5.60
CA ILE A 66 1.80 -9.39 7.00
C ILE A 66 1.38 -10.75 7.55
N GLY A 67 0.10 -11.13 7.41
CA GLY A 67 -0.42 -12.40 7.93
C GLY A 67 0.27 -13.61 7.33
N THR A 68 0.38 -13.67 6.00
CA THR A 68 1.07 -14.77 5.31
C THR A 68 2.57 -14.78 5.57
N GLY A 69 3.21 -13.60 5.70
CA GLY A 69 4.62 -13.49 6.05
C GLY A 69 4.93 -13.97 7.48
N VAL A 70 4.09 -13.59 8.45
CA VAL A 70 4.19 -14.06 9.84
C VAL A 70 3.96 -15.57 9.92
N TYR A 71 2.93 -16.09 9.23
CA TYR A 71 2.68 -17.52 9.18
C TYR A 71 3.90 -18.29 8.63
N TYR A 72 4.47 -17.81 7.52
CA TYR A 72 5.64 -18.43 6.91
C TYR A 72 6.86 -18.42 7.84
N LEU A 73 7.06 -17.35 8.61
CA LEU A 73 8.12 -17.27 9.63
C LEU A 73 7.93 -18.30 10.74
N LEU A 74 6.70 -18.46 11.24
CA LEU A 74 6.39 -19.40 12.31
C LEU A 74 6.55 -20.86 11.88
N GLU A 75 6.08 -21.21 10.68
CA GLU A 75 6.18 -22.58 10.18
C GLU A 75 7.63 -22.99 9.86
N ASN A 76 8.47 -22.04 9.44
CA ASN A 76 9.86 -22.31 9.03
C ASN A 76 10.89 -21.87 10.08
N TYR A 77 10.48 -21.62 11.32
CA TYR A 77 11.33 -21.03 12.36
C TYR A 77 12.63 -21.80 12.60
N THR A 78 12.58 -23.13 12.67
CA THR A 78 13.76 -23.99 12.87
C THR A 78 14.71 -23.99 11.69
N GLY A 79 14.20 -23.85 10.46
CA GLY A 79 15.00 -23.74 9.24
C GLY A 79 15.64 -22.36 9.02
N GLN A 80 15.32 -21.38 9.87
CA GLN A 80 15.84 -20.02 9.81
C GLN A 80 16.88 -19.71 10.89
N MET A 81 17.33 -20.72 11.64
CA MET A 81 18.45 -20.61 12.58
C MET A 81 19.78 -20.87 11.88
N GLY A 82 20.79 -20.04 12.14
CA GLY A 82 22.15 -20.22 11.58
C GLY A 82 22.31 -19.74 10.14
N LEU A 83 21.49 -18.80 9.69
CA LEU A 83 21.59 -18.21 8.35
C LEU A 83 22.85 -17.34 8.20
N LYS A 84 23.27 -17.13 6.94
CA LYS A 84 24.49 -16.38 6.61
C LYS A 84 24.52 -15.00 7.28
N PRO A 85 25.71 -14.52 7.68
CA PRO A 85 25.88 -13.16 8.19
C PRO A 85 25.25 -12.13 7.24
N GLY A 86 24.44 -11.21 7.79
CA GLY A 86 23.75 -10.17 7.02
C GLY A 86 22.30 -10.49 6.64
N TYR A 87 21.88 -11.77 6.67
CA TYR A 87 20.47 -12.14 6.42
C TYR A 87 19.53 -11.42 7.38
N TYR A 88 19.82 -11.46 8.69
CA TYR A 88 18.98 -10.85 9.72
C TYR A 88 18.91 -9.32 9.61
N ASN A 89 19.98 -8.66 9.13
CA ASN A 89 19.98 -7.21 8.92
C ASN A 89 19.03 -6.83 7.78
N LEU A 90 19.13 -7.51 6.63
CA LEU A 90 18.25 -7.28 5.49
C LEU A 90 16.79 -7.61 5.82
N PHE A 91 16.58 -8.70 6.57
CA PHE A 91 15.26 -9.08 7.05
C PHE A 91 14.67 -8.03 8.01
N GLY A 92 15.48 -7.50 8.93
CA GLY A 92 15.08 -6.41 9.82
C GLY A 92 14.69 -5.13 9.05
N ILE A 93 15.50 -4.71 8.09
CA ILE A 93 15.20 -3.54 7.24
C ILE A 93 13.90 -3.77 6.46
N LYS A 94 13.71 -4.95 5.87
CA LYS A 94 12.45 -5.33 5.22
C LYS A 94 11.25 -5.18 6.16
N LEU A 95 11.35 -5.67 7.39
CA LEU A 95 10.26 -5.55 8.37
C LEU A 95 9.95 -4.10 8.72
N VAL A 96 10.97 -3.25 8.89
CA VAL A 96 10.76 -1.81 9.11
C VAL A 96 10.00 -1.18 7.94
N CYS A 97 10.36 -1.52 6.70
CA CYS A 97 9.61 -1.06 5.53
C CYS A 97 8.15 -1.53 5.55
N VAL A 98 7.89 -2.81 5.86
CA VAL A 98 6.51 -3.34 5.94
C VAL A 98 5.70 -2.62 7.02
N VAL A 99 6.27 -2.40 8.21
CA VAL A 99 5.61 -1.68 9.30
C VAL A 99 5.31 -0.23 8.92
N ALA A 100 6.26 0.45 8.30
CA ALA A 100 6.05 1.82 7.81
C ALA A 100 4.94 1.88 6.74
N ALA A 101 4.96 0.97 5.76
CA ALA A 101 3.91 0.89 4.73
C ALA A 101 2.52 0.62 5.35
N PHE A 102 2.46 -0.24 6.36
CA PHE A 102 1.23 -0.55 7.10
C PHE A 102 0.64 0.69 7.79
N PHE A 103 1.44 1.42 8.58
CA PHE A 103 0.96 2.62 9.26
C PHE A 103 0.56 3.74 8.31
N LEU A 104 1.32 3.92 7.21
CA LEU A 104 0.95 4.87 6.17
C LEU A 104 -0.38 4.49 5.49
N SER A 105 -0.60 3.19 5.25
CA SER A 105 -1.84 2.68 4.69
C SER A 105 -3.02 2.83 5.65
N ILE A 106 -2.83 2.61 6.96
CA ILE A 106 -3.83 2.93 7.99
C ILE A 106 -4.19 4.41 7.94
N TYR A 107 -3.18 5.29 7.98
CA TYR A 107 -3.38 6.73 7.97
C TYR A 107 -4.17 7.18 6.74
N GLN A 108 -3.83 6.65 5.57
CA GLN A 108 -4.57 6.93 4.35
C GLN A 108 -6.02 6.42 4.38
N THR A 109 -6.23 5.17 4.75
CA THR A 109 -7.55 4.50 4.65
C THR A 109 -8.53 4.97 5.71
N PHE A 110 -8.07 5.18 6.95
CA PHE A 110 -8.95 5.50 8.08
C PHE A 110 -8.92 6.96 8.51
N SER A 111 -7.88 7.72 8.15
CA SER A 111 -7.83 9.17 8.46
C SER A 111 -8.13 10.01 7.23
N LEU A 112 -7.28 9.96 6.21
CA LEU A 112 -7.39 10.88 5.07
C LEU A 112 -8.65 10.60 4.23
N ARG A 113 -8.92 9.33 3.89
CA ARG A 113 -10.13 8.96 3.15
C ARG A 113 -11.41 9.27 3.93
N ALA A 114 -11.42 9.04 5.24
CA ALA A 114 -12.60 9.32 6.08
C ALA A 114 -12.97 10.82 6.11
N ARG A 115 -11.99 11.72 6.01
CA ARG A 115 -12.21 13.19 5.98
C ARG A 115 -12.89 13.71 4.71
N ILE A 116 -12.85 12.92 3.65
CA ILE A 116 -13.42 13.25 2.33
C ILE A 116 -14.58 12.33 1.95
N ALA A 117 -14.87 11.32 2.77
CA ALA A 117 -16.06 10.51 2.65
C ALA A 117 -17.29 11.28 3.15
N ASN A 118 -18.46 11.01 2.57
CA ASN A 118 -19.76 11.51 3.04
C ASN A 118 -19.83 13.04 3.19
N LEU A 119 -19.21 13.78 2.27
CA LEU A 119 -19.22 15.25 2.28
C LEU A 119 -20.63 15.85 2.16
N ASP A 120 -21.60 15.11 1.64
CA ASP A 120 -23.03 15.46 1.68
C ASP A 120 -23.56 15.60 3.11
N LEU A 121 -23.06 14.78 4.04
CA LEU A 121 -23.42 14.81 5.46
C LEU A 121 -22.57 15.82 6.26
N SER A 122 -21.48 16.33 5.69
CA SER A 122 -20.54 17.22 6.37
C SER A 122 -19.96 18.25 5.39
N PRO A 123 -20.78 19.19 4.89
CA PRO A 123 -20.39 20.13 3.83
C PRO A 123 -19.26 21.08 4.25
N GLU A 124 -19.05 21.28 5.56
CA GLU A 124 -17.94 22.06 6.10
C GLU A 124 -16.57 21.50 5.70
N ASN A 125 -16.48 20.18 5.50
CA ASN A 125 -15.25 19.50 5.10
C ASN A 125 -14.86 19.79 3.64
N ARG A 126 -15.75 20.33 2.80
CA ARG A 126 -15.44 20.70 1.41
C ARG A 126 -14.23 21.64 1.31
N LYS A 127 -14.04 22.51 2.30
CA LYS A 127 -12.90 23.46 2.36
C LYS A 127 -11.54 22.76 2.52
N ILE A 128 -11.50 21.56 3.11
CA ILE A 128 -10.26 20.81 3.37
C ILE A 128 -9.98 19.73 2.32
N VAL A 129 -10.91 19.47 1.40
CA VAL A 129 -10.82 18.42 0.38
C VAL A 129 -9.58 18.58 -0.52
N PRO A 130 -9.26 19.76 -1.09
CA PRO A 130 -8.11 19.91 -1.99
C PRO A 130 -6.79 19.57 -1.29
N LYS A 131 -6.63 20.05 -0.05
CA LYS A 131 -5.45 19.79 0.79
C LYS A 131 -5.35 18.30 1.15
N THR A 132 -6.49 17.67 1.47
CA THR A 132 -6.55 16.25 1.83
C THR A 132 -6.23 15.36 0.62
N ILE A 133 -6.72 15.69 -0.57
CA ILE A 133 -6.38 15.00 -1.82
C ILE A 133 -4.87 15.06 -2.06
N GLN A 134 -4.25 16.24 -1.91
CA GLN A 134 -2.80 16.38 -2.08
C GLN A 134 -2.02 15.55 -1.04
N GLN A 135 -2.50 15.48 0.20
CA GLN A 135 -1.92 14.60 1.23
C GLN A 135 -2.04 13.13 0.84
N ILE A 136 -3.19 12.68 0.34
CA ILE A 136 -3.36 11.29 -0.10
C ILE A 136 -2.41 10.95 -1.24
N LYS A 137 -2.23 11.84 -2.21
CA LYS A 137 -1.25 11.65 -3.31
C LYS A 137 0.16 11.44 -2.78
N LYS A 138 0.62 12.31 -1.87
CA LYS A 138 1.94 12.21 -1.25
C LYS A 138 2.09 10.91 -0.45
N THR A 139 1.09 10.58 0.36
CA THR A 139 1.07 9.35 1.15
C THR A 139 1.12 8.11 0.26
N ASN A 140 0.35 8.08 -0.83
CA ASN A 140 0.37 6.98 -1.81
C ASN A 140 1.74 6.77 -2.45
N ILE A 141 2.42 7.84 -2.87
CA ILE A 141 3.78 7.76 -3.40
C ILE A 141 4.74 7.21 -2.35
N LEU A 142 4.62 7.68 -1.10
CA LEU A 142 5.46 7.19 0.00
C LEU A 142 5.22 5.71 0.30
N ILE A 143 3.96 5.26 0.33
CA ILE A 143 3.62 3.84 0.48
C ILE A 143 4.25 3.04 -0.65
N LEU A 144 4.10 3.48 -1.91
CA LEU A 144 4.67 2.79 -3.06
C LEU A 144 6.19 2.66 -2.97
N ILE A 145 6.90 3.72 -2.57
CA ILE A 145 8.36 3.69 -2.39
C ILE A 145 8.74 2.69 -1.30
N VAL A 146 8.16 2.84 -0.11
CA VAL A 146 8.50 2.00 1.04
C VAL A 146 8.15 0.54 0.78
N PHE A 147 7.01 0.29 0.13
CA PHE A 147 6.57 -1.06 -0.20
C PHE A 147 7.42 -1.69 -1.32
N SER A 148 7.83 -0.91 -2.33
CA SER A 148 8.79 -1.37 -3.34
C SER A 148 10.14 -1.74 -2.73
N LEU A 149 10.63 -0.97 -1.74
CA LEU A 149 11.82 -1.32 -0.97
C LEU A 149 11.64 -2.64 -0.20
N ALA A 150 10.49 -2.84 0.45
CA ALA A 150 10.20 -4.10 1.15
C ALA A 150 10.22 -5.32 0.20
N VAL A 151 9.66 -5.18 -1.00
CA VAL A 151 9.70 -6.23 -2.03
C VAL A 151 11.11 -6.43 -2.56
N PHE A 152 11.86 -5.36 -2.84
CA PHE A 152 13.25 -5.44 -3.26
C PHE A 152 14.12 -6.19 -2.24
N PHE A 153 14.02 -5.86 -0.96
CA PHE A 153 14.73 -6.58 0.10
C PHE A 153 14.26 -8.02 0.23
N GLY A 154 12.96 -8.30 0.00
CA GLY A 154 12.44 -9.67 -0.07
C GLY A 154 13.08 -10.49 -1.19
N ILE A 155 13.20 -9.94 -2.39
CA ILE A 155 13.86 -10.59 -3.54
C ILE A 155 15.34 -10.77 -3.27
N TRP A 156 16.00 -9.80 -2.63
CA TRP A 156 17.40 -9.93 -2.25
C TRP A 156 17.61 -11.04 -1.22
N LEU A 157 16.75 -11.14 -0.21
CA LEU A 157 16.80 -12.23 0.78
C LEU A 157 16.68 -13.62 0.12
N ALA A 158 15.90 -13.76 -0.94
CA ALA A 158 15.80 -15.02 -1.68
C ALA A 158 17.11 -15.44 -2.40
N ARG A 159 18.13 -14.58 -2.44
CA ARG A 159 19.46 -14.89 -2.99
C ARG A 159 20.48 -15.33 -1.94
N PHE A 160 20.16 -15.25 -0.65
CA PHE A 160 21.07 -15.62 0.44
C PHE A 160 21.17 -17.12 0.64
#